data_AF-A0A359F5V3-F1
#
_entry.id   AF-A0A359F5V3-F1
#
_cell.length_a   1.000
_cell.length_b   1.000
_cell.length_c   1.000
_cell.angle_alpha   90.00
_cell.angle_beta   90.00
_cell.angle_gamma   90.00
#
_symmetry.space_group_name_H-M   'P 1'
#
loop_
_entity.id
_entity.type
_entity.pdbx_description
1 polymer ?
#
loop_
_entity_poly.entity_id
_entity_poly.type
_entity_poly.pdbx_seq_one_letter_code
_entity_poly.pdbx_strand_id
1 'polypeptide(L)'
;MNNVITRHGRGPFRRPAAVALTVAAVASGLSIGVAPPVSAATTIQVTTTADSMNPFDGKTSLREAVQKANLDQTDTTILLAAGMTYTLTRCSNGPEEKNRWGDLDHWDTNWLFIDGGTGAQPIITTRCKDRHLDNLDTAALAIRNVKLTNGDAALDYYEFQWPTPDNAGGGSIESMGPVVVINAWFDKNRAFQDAPNPGVVPSATGGGIAANFVWAVASSFTNNASDDGGGIGDRF
;
A
#
# COMPACT_ATOMS: atom_id res chain seq x y z
N MET A 1 -54.67 27.18 36.14
CA MET A 1 -54.52 28.52 35.54
C MET A 1 -53.95 28.31 34.13
N ASN A 2 -54.77 27.88 33.18
CA ASN A 2 -55.51 28.69 32.18
C ASN A 2 -54.60 29.59 31.31
N ASN A 3 -54.35 29.11 30.07
CA ASN A 3 -54.36 29.75 28.74
C ASN A 3 -53.85 31.20 28.61
N VAL A 4 -53.20 31.60 27.51
CA VAL A 4 -53.89 31.84 26.22
C VAL A 4 -52.87 32.01 25.08
N ILE A 5 -53.13 31.32 23.97
CA ILE A 5 -52.64 31.58 22.62
C ILE A 5 -53.47 32.72 22.00
N THR A 6 -52.85 33.70 21.35
CA THR A 6 -53.56 34.61 20.43
C THR A 6 -52.90 34.64 19.05
N ARG A 7 -53.63 34.11 18.06
CA ARG A 7 -53.53 34.48 16.64
C ARG A 7 -54.60 35.54 16.35
N HIS A 8 -54.31 36.49 15.45
CA HIS A 8 -55.19 37.20 14.49
C HIS A 8 -54.33 38.34 13.89
N GLY A 9 -54.36 38.75 12.62
CA GLY A 9 -55.19 38.48 11.45
C GLY A 9 -54.56 39.17 10.23
N ARG A 10 -55.05 38.86 9.02
CA ARG A 10 -54.53 39.27 7.70
C ARG A 10 -55.07 40.63 7.21
N GLY A 11 -54.24 41.34 6.44
CA GLY A 11 -54.60 42.15 5.25
C GLY A 11 -54.35 43.68 5.34
N PRO A 12 -54.31 44.45 4.23
CA PRO A 12 -54.16 44.10 2.79
C PRO A 12 -53.05 44.88 2.04
N PHE A 13 -52.85 44.47 0.78
CA PHE A 13 -51.98 44.98 -0.29
C PHE A 13 -51.71 46.49 -0.39
N ARG A 14 -50.46 46.83 -0.76
CA ARG A 14 -50.08 47.86 -1.77
C ARG A 14 -48.63 47.64 -2.24
N ARG A 15 -48.43 47.35 -3.54
CA ARG A 15 -47.18 47.59 -4.31
C ARG A 15 -47.13 49.10 -4.63
N PRO A 16 -45.97 49.78 -4.82
CA PRO A 16 -44.85 49.48 -5.74
C PRO A 16 -43.46 49.75 -5.06
N ALA A 17 -42.27 49.67 -5.64
CA ALA A 17 -41.76 49.78 -7.00
C ALA A 17 -40.45 48.96 -7.14
N ALA A 18 -40.16 48.55 -8.37
CA ALA A 18 -38.95 47.84 -8.72
C ALA A 18 -37.71 48.75 -8.58
N VAL A 19 -36.70 48.27 -7.86
CA VAL A 19 -35.32 48.76 -8.00
C VAL A 19 -34.56 47.63 -8.68
N ALA A 20 -34.22 47.87 -9.95
CA ALA A 20 -33.38 46.99 -10.74
C ALA A 20 -31.95 47.06 -10.20
N LEU A 21 -31.52 45.99 -9.52
CA LEU A 21 -30.11 45.77 -9.22
C LEU A 21 -29.54 44.87 -10.31
N THR A 22 -28.78 45.46 -11.22
CA THR A 22 -27.96 44.77 -12.21
C THR A 22 -26.88 43.95 -11.49
N VAL A 23 -27.11 42.65 -11.34
CA VAL A 23 -26.06 41.70 -10.99
C VAL A 23 -25.27 41.41 -12.26
N ALA A 24 -24.03 41.90 -12.30
CA ALA A 24 -23.08 41.60 -13.35
C ALA A 24 -22.89 40.07 -13.44
N ALA A 25 -23.10 39.51 -14.64
CA ALA A 25 -22.78 38.14 -14.94
C ALA A 25 -21.26 37.95 -14.83
N VAL A 26 -20.81 37.25 -13.80
CA VAL A 26 -19.46 36.70 -13.77
C VAL A 26 -19.46 35.50 -14.70
N ALA A 27 -18.97 35.69 -15.91
CA ALA A 27 -18.59 34.62 -16.81
C ALA A 27 -17.38 33.90 -16.22
N SER A 28 -17.61 32.95 -15.31
CA SER A 28 -16.58 32.01 -14.87
C SER A 28 -16.31 31.05 -16.03
N GLY A 29 -15.16 31.26 -16.68
CA GLY A 29 -14.71 30.48 -17.82
C GLY A 29 -14.73 28.98 -17.54
N LEU A 30 -15.28 28.24 -18.50
CA LEU A 30 -15.16 26.80 -18.58
C LEU A 30 -13.69 26.49 -18.87
N SER A 31 -12.88 26.28 -17.84
CA SER A 31 -11.56 25.66 -18.01
C SER A 31 -11.81 24.22 -18.48
N ILE A 32 -11.57 23.98 -19.77
CA ILE A 32 -11.31 22.64 -20.28
C ILE A 32 -9.99 22.21 -19.65
N GLY A 33 -10.08 21.63 -18.45
CA GLY A 33 -8.98 20.88 -17.88
C GLY A 33 -8.71 19.73 -18.82
N VAL A 34 -7.63 19.82 -19.59
CA VAL A 34 -7.04 18.63 -20.19
C VAL A 34 -6.67 17.75 -19.02
N ALA A 35 -7.49 16.74 -18.73
CA ALA A 35 -7.11 15.71 -17.78
C ALA A 35 -5.74 15.19 -18.26
N PRO A 36 -4.74 15.05 -17.37
CA PRO A 36 -3.55 14.30 -17.74
C PRO A 36 -4.02 12.95 -18.29
N PRO A 37 -3.34 12.37 -19.30
CA PRO A 37 -3.69 11.06 -19.78
C PRO A 37 -3.75 10.15 -18.55
N VAL A 38 -4.94 9.62 -18.25
CA VAL A 38 -5.06 8.46 -17.38
C VAL A 38 -4.33 7.38 -18.16
N SER A 39 -3.05 7.17 -17.83
CA SER A 39 -2.37 5.97 -18.29
C SER A 39 -3.27 4.82 -17.86
N ALA A 40 -3.75 4.05 -18.83
CA ALA A 40 -4.69 2.98 -18.54
C ALA A 40 -3.95 1.99 -17.64
N ALA A 41 -4.36 1.89 -16.38
CA ALA A 41 -3.66 1.03 -15.44
C ALA A 41 -3.64 -0.41 -15.97
N THR A 42 -2.45 -0.96 -16.19
CA THR A 42 -2.29 -2.33 -16.66
C THR A 42 -2.77 -3.28 -15.58
N THR A 43 -3.57 -4.28 -15.95
CA THR A 43 -3.99 -5.32 -15.01
C THR A 43 -3.27 -6.63 -15.32
N ILE A 44 -2.50 -7.13 -14.36
CA ILE A 44 -1.78 -8.40 -14.45
C ILE A 44 -2.49 -9.42 -13.55
N GLN A 45 -3.03 -10.48 -14.14
CA GLN A 45 -3.66 -11.56 -13.37
C GLN A 45 -2.62 -12.58 -12.93
N VAL A 46 -2.59 -12.90 -11.64
CA VAL A 46 -1.79 -14.01 -11.12
C VAL A 46 -2.56 -15.31 -11.32
N THR A 47 -1.98 -16.23 -12.09
CA THR A 47 -2.64 -17.49 -12.50
C THR A 47 -2.08 -18.72 -11.80
N THR A 48 -1.03 -18.58 -10.99
CA THR A 48 -0.45 -19.65 -10.18
C THR A 48 0.03 -19.17 -8.83
N THR A 49 -0.05 -20.03 -7.82
CA THR A 49 0.52 -19.78 -6.48
C THR A 49 1.97 -20.24 -6.34
N ALA A 50 2.51 -20.91 -7.37
CA ALA A 50 3.92 -21.28 -7.39
C ALA A 50 4.78 -20.01 -7.38
N ASP A 51 5.74 -19.94 -6.45
CA ASP A 51 6.72 -18.87 -6.44
C ASP A 51 7.87 -19.19 -7.40
N SER A 52 7.66 -18.85 -8.67
CA SER A 52 8.58 -19.12 -9.78
C SER A 52 8.85 -17.87 -10.59
N MET A 53 10.03 -17.85 -11.23
CA MET A 53 10.39 -16.91 -12.29
C MET A 53 10.68 -17.73 -13.55
N ASN A 54 9.63 -18.04 -14.31
CA ASN A 54 9.69 -18.84 -15.53
C ASN A 54 8.65 -18.34 -16.55
N PRO A 55 9.00 -17.37 -17.42
CA PRO A 55 8.06 -16.78 -18.35
C PRO A 55 7.56 -17.74 -19.45
N PHE A 56 8.07 -18.98 -19.51
CA PHE A 56 7.78 -19.96 -20.55
C PHE A 56 6.78 -21.05 -20.14
N ASP A 57 6.25 -21.03 -18.90
CA ASP A 57 5.32 -22.06 -18.42
C ASP A 57 3.84 -21.75 -18.69
N GLY A 58 3.54 -20.61 -19.33
CA GLY A 58 2.19 -20.17 -19.63
C GLY A 58 1.38 -19.74 -18.40
N LYS A 59 2.02 -19.61 -17.24
CA LYS A 59 1.43 -19.12 -15.99
C LYS A 59 2.07 -17.78 -15.62
N THR A 60 1.55 -17.16 -14.57
CA THR A 60 2.09 -15.94 -14.00
C THR A 60 1.98 -16.05 -12.50
N SER A 61 3.12 -16.21 -11.84
CA SER A 61 3.26 -16.14 -10.40
C SER A 61 3.11 -14.71 -9.90
N LEU A 62 2.97 -14.54 -8.57
CA LEU A 62 3.01 -13.22 -7.96
C LEU A 62 4.34 -12.51 -8.23
N ARG A 63 5.46 -13.23 -8.12
CA ARG A 63 6.80 -12.70 -8.38
C ARG A 63 6.98 -12.24 -9.82
N GLU A 64 6.49 -13.02 -10.78
CA GLU A 64 6.48 -12.61 -12.19
C GLU A 64 5.57 -11.41 -12.43
N ALA A 65 4.45 -11.30 -11.72
CA ALA A 65 3.56 -10.15 -11.85
C ALA A 65 4.21 -8.86 -11.37
N VAL A 66 4.91 -8.88 -10.23
CA VAL A 66 5.69 -7.73 -9.73
C VAL A 66 6.83 -7.39 -10.70
N GLN A 67 7.57 -8.39 -11.18
CA GLN A 67 8.61 -8.18 -12.20
C GLN A 67 8.05 -7.52 -13.47
N LYS A 68 6.87 -7.93 -13.93
CA LYS A 68 6.21 -7.33 -15.10
C LYS A 68 5.75 -5.91 -14.81
N ALA A 69 5.17 -5.64 -13.65
CA ALA A 69 4.78 -4.30 -13.22
C ALA A 69 5.97 -3.32 -13.29
N ASN A 70 7.12 -3.75 -12.76
CA ASN A 70 8.36 -2.98 -12.81
C ASN A 70 8.86 -2.63 -14.21
N LEU A 71 8.49 -3.41 -15.23
CA LEU A 71 8.93 -3.26 -16.61
C LEU A 71 7.89 -2.57 -17.49
N ASP A 72 6.64 -2.45 -17.03
CA ASP A 72 5.53 -1.94 -17.83
C ASP A 72 5.53 -0.41 -17.93
N GLN A 73 6.19 0.29 -17.01
CA GLN A 73 6.27 1.76 -16.97
C GLN A 73 4.90 2.45 -16.93
N THR A 74 3.91 1.78 -16.34
CA THR A 74 2.58 2.33 -16.08
C THR A 74 2.06 1.89 -14.72
N ASP A 75 1.07 2.62 -14.20
CA ASP A 75 0.36 2.19 -12.99
C ASP A 75 -0.19 0.78 -13.20
N THR A 76 0.15 -0.14 -12.30
CA THR A 76 -0.17 -1.56 -12.46
C THR A 76 -1.02 -2.09 -11.33
N THR A 77 -2.08 -2.82 -11.68
CA THR A 77 -2.85 -3.64 -10.74
C THR A 77 -2.50 -5.12 -10.92
N ILE A 78 -1.94 -5.72 -9.89
CA ILE A 78 -1.78 -7.17 -9.76
C ILE A 78 -3.04 -7.74 -9.10
N LEU A 79 -3.79 -8.55 -9.85
CA LEU A 79 -5.00 -9.20 -9.37
C LEU A 79 -4.71 -10.63 -8.91
N LEU A 80 -4.94 -10.90 -7.64
CA LEU A 80 -4.82 -12.22 -7.02
C LEU A 80 -6.11 -13.02 -7.14
N ALA A 81 -5.98 -14.34 -7.21
CA ALA A 81 -7.11 -15.25 -7.15
C ALA A 81 -7.64 -15.36 -5.72
N ALA A 82 -8.96 -15.20 -5.56
CA ALA A 82 -9.64 -15.23 -4.26
C ALA A 82 -9.33 -16.51 -3.46
N GLY A 83 -9.02 -16.37 -2.18
CA GLY A 83 -8.80 -17.46 -1.23
C GLY A 83 -7.51 -18.24 -1.42
N MET A 84 -6.65 -17.85 -2.37
CA MET A 84 -5.39 -18.55 -2.64
C MET A 84 -4.29 -18.10 -1.66
N THR A 85 -3.34 -18.98 -1.40
CA THR A 85 -2.14 -18.67 -0.61
C THR A 85 -0.91 -18.65 -1.51
N TYR A 86 -0.24 -17.50 -1.55
CA TYR A 86 1.00 -17.23 -2.26
C TYR A 86 2.14 -17.28 -1.25
N THR A 87 2.90 -18.37 -1.27
CA THR A 87 4.06 -18.53 -0.38
C THR A 87 5.32 -18.15 -1.13
N LEU A 88 6.02 -17.10 -0.70
CA LEU A 88 7.37 -16.81 -1.18
C LEU A 88 8.31 -17.88 -0.61
N THR A 89 8.98 -18.61 -1.49
CA THR A 89 9.81 -19.78 -1.19
C THR A 89 11.21 -19.69 -1.78
N ARG A 90 11.45 -18.72 -2.66
CA ARG A 90 12.75 -18.48 -3.28
C ARG A 90 13.70 -17.73 -2.34
N CYS A 91 14.09 -18.37 -1.25
CA CYS A 91 14.99 -17.76 -0.28
C CYS A 91 16.43 -17.75 -0.80
N SER A 92 17.13 -16.63 -0.69
CA SER A 92 18.56 -16.50 -0.99
C SER A 92 19.38 -16.50 0.29
N ASN A 93 20.65 -16.85 0.15
CA ASN A 93 21.70 -16.67 1.16
C ASN A 93 22.79 -15.71 0.66
N GLY A 94 22.51 -14.99 -0.43
CA GLY A 94 23.39 -14.04 -1.11
C GLY A 94 22.61 -12.80 -1.55
N PRO A 95 23.26 -11.83 -2.21
CA PRO A 95 22.69 -10.50 -2.46
C PRO A 95 21.28 -10.58 -3.06
N GLU A 96 20.39 -9.75 -2.54
CA GLU A 96 19.06 -9.50 -3.08
C GLU A 96 19.22 -8.98 -4.54
N GLU A 97 18.37 -9.48 -5.44
CA GLU A 97 18.46 -9.19 -6.88
C GLU A 97 17.05 -9.11 -7.48
N LYS A 98 16.34 -7.99 -7.29
CA LYS A 98 15.21 -7.53 -8.11
C LYS A 98 14.20 -8.63 -8.43
N ASN A 99 13.49 -9.10 -7.41
CA ASN A 99 12.52 -10.20 -7.45
C ASN A 99 13.11 -11.58 -7.77
N ARG A 100 14.42 -11.79 -7.88
CA ARG A 100 14.97 -13.14 -8.17
C ARG A 100 14.85 -14.08 -6.98
N TRP A 101 14.96 -13.54 -5.78
CA TRP A 101 14.91 -14.24 -4.49
C TRP A 101 14.27 -13.34 -3.43
N GLY A 102 14.14 -13.85 -2.20
CA GLY A 102 13.72 -13.06 -1.04
C GLY A 102 12.27 -12.61 -1.10
N ASP A 103 12.04 -11.38 -0.71
CA ASP A 103 10.81 -10.63 -0.85
C ASP A 103 10.50 -10.26 -2.32
N LEU A 104 9.62 -9.28 -2.51
CA LEU A 104 9.19 -8.79 -3.82
C LEU A 104 9.58 -7.33 -3.94
N ASP A 105 10.40 -6.98 -4.92
CA ASP A 105 10.85 -5.60 -5.10
C ASP A 105 10.00 -4.87 -6.11
N HIS A 106 9.47 -3.71 -5.73
CA HIS A 106 8.94 -2.72 -6.66
C HIS A 106 9.92 -1.56 -6.76
N TRP A 107 10.38 -1.26 -7.98
CA TRP A 107 11.35 -0.18 -8.25
C TRP A 107 10.90 0.74 -9.40
N ASP A 108 9.69 0.56 -9.93
CA ASP A 108 9.15 1.50 -10.90
C ASP A 108 8.57 2.74 -10.18
N THR A 109 8.65 3.87 -10.86
CA THR A 109 8.13 5.17 -10.42
C THR A 109 6.61 5.30 -10.53
N ASN A 110 5.95 4.30 -11.13
CA ASN A 110 4.49 4.22 -11.24
C ASN A 110 3.88 3.40 -10.10
N TRP A 111 2.59 3.59 -9.87
CA TRP A 111 1.89 2.96 -8.74
C TRP A 111 1.80 1.45 -8.91
N LEU A 112 1.99 0.73 -7.81
CA LEU A 112 1.69 -0.70 -7.73
C LEU A 112 0.48 -0.93 -6.83
N PHE A 113 -0.53 -1.59 -7.37
CA PHE A 113 -1.70 -2.02 -6.63
C PHE A 113 -1.80 -3.55 -6.59
N ILE A 114 -1.73 -4.15 -5.40
CA ILE A 114 -1.97 -5.60 -5.22
C ILE A 114 -3.38 -5.79 -4.66
N ASP A 115 -4.22 -6.48 -5.42
CA ASP A 115 -5.65 -6.58 -5.16
C ASP A 115 -6.10 -8.04 -5.04
N GLY A 116 -6.74 -8.37 -3.92
CA GLY A 116 -7.36 -9.68 -3.68
C GLY A 116 -8.74 -9.87 -4.32
N GLY A 117 -9.26 -8.85 -5.01
CA GLY A 117 -10.60 -8.87 -5.61
C GLY A 117 -11.72 -8.82 -4.55
N THR A 118 -12.91 -9.34 -4.89
CA THR A 118 -14.13 -9.24 -4.04
C THR A 118 -14.52 -10.55 -3.34
N GLY A 119 -13.68 -11.58 -3.41
CA GLY A 119 -13.94 -12.89 -2.83
C GLY A 119 -13.26 -13.13 -1.48
N ALA A 120 -13.09 -14.42 -1.15
CA ALA A 120 -12.27 -14.84 -0.01
C ALA A 120 -10.88 -14.19 -0.09
N GLN A 121 -10.39 -13.70 1.04
CA GLN A 121 -9.12 -12.99 1.12
C GLN A 121 -7.94 -13.91 0.75
N PRO A 122 -7.13 -13.54 -0.26
CA PRO A 122 -5.87 -14.21 -0.52
C PRO A 122 -4.84 -13.92 0.57
N ILE A 123 -3.90 -14.85 0.73
CA ILE A 123 -2.83 -14.76 1.72
C ILE A 123 -1.49 -14.68 0.98
N ILE A 124 -0.68 -13.68 1.30
CA ILE A 124 0.75 -13.65 0.98
C ILE A 124 1.49 -14.01 2.27
N THR A 125 2.35 -15.02 2.19
CA THR A 125 3.21 -15.45 3.30
C THR A 125 4.60 -15.72 2.75
N THR A 126 5.61 -15.68 3.60
CA THR A 126 6.98 -16.06 3.21
C THR A 126 7.47 -17.21 4.08
N ARG A 127 8.39 -18.01 3.54
CA ARG A 127 9.22 -18.96 4.30
C ARG A 127 10.65 -18.46 4.45
N CYS A 128 10.95 -17.32 3.86
CA CYS A 128 12.25 -16.69 3.90
C CYS A 128 12.36 -15.83 5.15
N LYS A 129 13.60 -15.60 5.60
CA LYS A 129 13.92 -14.61 6.62
C LYS A 129 13.94 -13.23 6.00
N ASP A 130 12.76 -12.81 5.56
CA ASP A 130 12.59 -11.63 4.73
C ASP A 130 11.18 -11.04 4.91
N ARG A 131 10.99 -9.81 4.44
CA ARG A 131 9.66 -9.19 4.29
C ARG A 131 8.89 -9.83 3.13
N HIS A 132 7.69 -9.32 2.84
CA HIS A 132 6.95 -9.75 1.65
C HIS A 132 7.22 -8.87 0.45
N LEU A 133 7.44 -7.57 0.67
CA LEU A 133 7.59 -6.59 -0.38
C LEU A 133 8.46 -5.40 0.09
N ASP A 134 9.43 -5.02 -0.73
CA ASP A 134 10.16 -3.76 -0.62
C ASP A 134 9.78 -2.84 -1.79
N ASN A 135 9.23 -1.67 -1.46
CA ASN A 135 8.98 -0.62 -2.44
C ASN A 135 10.14 0.36 -2.40
N LEU A 136 11.08 0.14 -3.32
CA LEU A 136 12.37 0.81 -3.44
C LEU A 136 12.29 2.18 -4.14
N ASP A 137 11.09 2.59 -4.57
CA ASP A 137 10.86 3.92 -5.13
C ASP A 137 9.78 4.67 -4.35
N THR A 138 9.67 5.95 -4.62
CA THR A 138 8.72 6.91 -4.06
C THR A 138 7.29 6.74 -4.58
N ALA A 139 7.07 5.86 -5.55
CA ALA A 139 5.75 5.52 -6.06
C ALA A 139 4.84 4.96 -4.96
N ALA A 140 3.52 5.19 -5.08
CA ALA A 140 2.60 4.66 -4.11
C ALA A 140 2.46 3.14 -4.25
N LEU A 141 2.48 2.46 -3.11
CA LEU A 141 2.11 1.06 -3.01
C LEU A 141 0.73 0.94 -2.38
N ALA A 142 -0.16 0.19 -3.00
CA ALA A 142 -1.48 -0.06 -2.46
C ALA A 142 -1.78 -1.56 -2.33
N ILE A 143 -2.37 -1.95 -1.21
CA ILE A 143 -2.80 -3.32 -0.90
C ILE A 143 -4.29 -3.32 -0.59
N ARG A 144 -5.08 -4.14 -1.30
CA ARG A 144 -6.52 -4.28 -1.05
C ARG A 144 -6.97 -5.72 -0.90
N ASN A 145 -7.74 -6.02 0.15
CA ASN A 145 -8.31 -7.34 0.37
C ASN A 145 -7.28 -8.48 0.39
N VAL A 146 -6.11 -8.24 0.98
CA VAL A 146 -5.04 -9.24 1.11
C VAL A 146 -4.64 -9.40 2.56
N LYS A 147 -4.35 -10.63 2.98
CA LYS A 147 -3.65 -10.92 4.24
C LYS A 147 -2.17 -11.09 3.95
N LEU A 148 -1.31 -10.35 4.66
CA LEU A 148 0.14 -10.54 4.65
C LEU A 148 0.57 -11.08 6.02
N THR A 149 1.25 -12.22 6.03
CA THR A 149 1.54 -12.93 7.28
C THR A 149 2.88 -13.67 7.28
N ASN A 150 3.45 -13.85 8.48
CA ASN A 150 4.74 -14.50 8.72
C ASN A 150 5.89 -13.87 7.92
N GLY A 151 5.83 -12.57 7.62
CA GLY A 151 7.00 -11.81 7.20
C GLY A 151 7.98 -11.72 8.37
N ASP A 152 9.28 -11.85 8.09
CA ASP A 152 10.31 -11.98 9.11
C ASP A 152 11.57 -11.24 8.64
N ALA A 153 11.43 -9.92 8.49
CA ALA A 153 12.50 -9.03 8.08
C ALA A 153 13.58 -8.98 9.17
N ALA A 154 14.74 -9.55 8.85
CA ALA A 154 15.91 -9.51 9.69
C ALA A 154 17.02 -8.76 8.96
N LEU A 155 17.79 -7.95 9.68
CA LEU A 155 19.06 -7.45 9.15
C LEU A 155 20.01 -8.62 8.98
N ASP A 156 20.25 -9.04 7.73
CA ASP A 156 21.24 -10.07 7.47
C ASP A 156 22.64 -9.45 7.54
N TYR A 157 23.40 -9.85 8.55
CA TYR A 157 24.74 -9.31 8.87
C TYR A 157 25.73 -9.40 7.68
N TYR A 158 25.45 -10.24 6.69
CA TYR A 158 26.32 -10.49 5.54
C TYR A 158 26.06 -9.61 4.31
N GLU A 159 25.03 -8.77 4.29
CA GLU A 159 24.84 -7.74 3.24
C GLU A 159 25.73 -6.50 3.48
N PHE A 160 26.54 -6.54 4.55
CA PHE A 160 27.42 -5.47 4.99
C PHE A 160 28.67 -5.30 4.08
N GLN A 161 28.49 -4.58 2.97
CA GLN A 161 29.57 -3.90 2.24
C GLN A 161 29.30 -2.42 1.95
N TRP A 162 28.33 -1.79 2.62
CA TRP A 162 28.11 -0.34 2.55
C TRP A 162 28.11 0.30 3.97
N PRO A 163 28.61 1.54 4.13
CA PRO A 163 29.00 2.08 5.43
C PRO A 163 27.84 2.59 6.31
N THR A 164 26.59 2.31 5.96
CA THR A 164 25.43 2.63 6.80
C THR A 164 24.81 1.32 7.28
N PRO A 165 24.65 1.11 8.59
CA PRO A 165 23.85 0.00 9.07
C PRO A 165 22.43 0.22 8.55
N ASP A 166 21.98 -0.66 7.66
CA ASP A 166 20.58 -0.66 7.26
C ASP A 166 19.72 -0.95 8.49
N ASN A 167 18.59 -0.27 8.60
CA ASN A 167 17.60 -0.52 9.64
C ASN A 167 16.58 -1.52 9.09
N ALA A 168 16.18 -2.51 9.88
CA ALA A 168 15.11 -3.43 9.46
C ALA A 168 13.76 -2.70 9.50
N GLY A 169 13.35 -2.13 8.37
CA GLY A 169 12.00 -1.62 8.19
C GLY A 169 11.05 -2.75 7.78
N GLY A 170 9.83 -2.74 8.31
CA GLY A 170 8.71 -3.39 7.65
C GLY A 170 8.76 -4.90 7.68
N GLY A 171 8.24 -5.52 8.73
CA GLY A 171 8.24 -6.98 8.81
C GLY A 171 7.41 -7.64 7.71
N SER A 172 6.48 -6.90 7.10
CA SER A 172 5.77 -7.30 5.89
C SER A 172 6.08 -6.40 4.69
N ILE A 173 6.02 -5.08 4.88
CA ILE A 173 6.26 -4.09 3.82
C ILE A 173 7.24 -3.04 4.31
N GLU A 174 8.30 -2.82 3.55
CA GLU A 174 9.11 -1.61 3.63
C GLU A 174 8.84 -0.77 2.38
N SER A 175 8.68 0.56 2.51
CA SER A 175 8.31 1.42 1.37
C SER A 175 8.89 2.82 1.46
N MET A 176 9.57 3.27 0.40
CA MET A 176 10.06 4.64 0.26
C MET A 176 8.90 5.59 -0.08
N GLY A 177 7.94 5.12 -0.87
CA GLY A 177 6.70 5.82 -1.18
C GLY A 177 5.58 5.64 -0.13
N PRO A 178 4.44 6.33 -0.32
CA PRO A 178 3.28 6.18 0.56
C PRO A 178 2.64 4.80 0.39
N VAL A 179 2.11 4.25 1.49
CA VAL A 179 1.42 2.96 1.50
C VAL A 179 -0.07 3.15 1.78
N VAL A 180 -0.93 2.60 0.92
CA VAL A 180 -2.39 2.62 1.08
C VAL A 180 -2.88 1.19 1.33
N VAL A 181 -3.55 0.94 2.45
CA VAL A 181 -4.06 -0.39 2.80
C VAL A 181 -5.56 -0.35 3.04
N ILE A 182 -6.32 -1.11 2.24
CA ILE A 182 -7.78 -1.11 2.26
C ILE A 182 -8.27 -2.53 2.49
N ASN A 183 -8.96 -2.78 3.60
CA ASN A 183 -9.45 -4.11 3.93
C ASN A 183 -8.29 -5.13 3.89
N ALA A 184 -7.15 -4.79 4.49
CA ALA A 184 -5.95 -5.63 4.48
C ALA A 184 -5.58 -6.06 5.91
N TRP A 185 -4.98 -7.24 6.03
CA TRP A 185 -4.61 -7.82 7.33
C TRP A 185 -3.13 -8.10 7.37
N PHE A 186 -2.44 -7.48 8.31
CA PHE A 186 -1.02 -7.71 8.60
C PHE A 186 -0.95 -8.49 9.90
N ASP A 187 -0.55 -9.76 9.83
CA ASP A 187 -0.58 -10.65 10.98
C ASP A 187 0.72 -11.45 11.16
N LYS A 188 1.30 -11.45 12.36
CA LYS A 188 2.53 -12.21 12.69
C LYS A 188 3.74 -11.82 11.84
N ASN A 189 3.83 -10.55 11.48
CA ASN A 189 4.97 -10.01 10.76
C ASN A 189 5.99 -9.43 11.76
N ARG A 190 7.27 -9.64 11.51
CA ARG A 190 8.34 -9.27 12.43
C ARG A 190 9.43 -8.50 11.70
N ALA A 191 9.85 -7.38 12.27
CA ALA A 191 11.06 -6.66 11.90
C ALA A 191 12.00 -6.64 13.09
N PHE A 192 13.22 -7.12 12.97
CA PHE A 192 14.13 -7.24 14.11
C PHE A 192 15.60 -7.32 13.67
N GLN A 193 16.51 -7.07 14.61
CA GLN A 193 17.93 -7.31 14.41
C GLN A 193 18.28 -8.76 14.77
N ASP A 194 18.88 -9.53 13.84
CA ASP A 194 19.30 -10.92 14.10
C ASP A 194 20.67 -11.02 14.81
N ALA A 195 21.50 -9.98 14.73
CA ALA A 195 22.82 -9.96 15.37
C ALA A 195 23.13 -8.61 16.05
N PRO A 196 23.40 -8.56 17.37
CA PRO A 196 23.78 -7.33 18.04
C PRO A 196 25.15 -6.89 17.53
N ASN A 197 25.20 -5.87 16.68
CA ASN A 197 26.46 -5.18 16.39
C ASN A 197 26.83 -4.36 17.63
N PRO A 198 27.93 -4.68 18.36
CA PRO A 198 28.28 -3.94 19.56
C PRO A 198 28.74 -2.53 19.17
N GLY A 199 27.83 -1.55 19.27
CA GLY A 199 28.12 -0.14 19.04
C GLY A 199 27.20 0.58 18.06
N VAL A 200 26.30 -0.14 17.38
CA VAL A 200 25.18 0.45 16.63
C VAL A 200 23.91 0.17 17.43
N VAL A 201 23.01 1.14 17.55
CA VAL A 201 21.63 0.90 17.99
C VAL A 201 20.78 0.84 16.72
N PRO A 202 20.84 -0.23 15.90
CA PRO A 202 19.95 -0.29 14.76
C PRO A 202 18.55 -0.56 15.30
N SER A 203 17.62 0.29 14.88
CA SER A 203 16.23 0.24 15.27
C SER A 203 15.45 -0.47 14.18
N ALA A 204 14.80 -1.58 14.51
CA ALA A 204 13.83 -2.18 13.61
C ALA A 204 12.47 -1.51 13.79
N THR A 205 11.87 -1.00 12.71
CA THR A 205 10.57 -0.32 12.76
C THR A 205 9.49 -1.05 12.00
N GLY A 206 8.24 -0.92 12.47
CA GLY A 206 7.09 -1.29 11.67
C GLY A 206 6.98 -2.80 11.43
N GLY A 207 6.72 -3.59 12.47
CA GLY A 207 6.57 -5.04 12.34
C GLY A 207 5.57 -5.47 11.25
N GLY A 208 4.53 -4.67 10.98
CA GLY A 208 3.73 -4.76 9.76
C GLY A 208 4.34 -3.94 8.61
N ILE A 209 4.28 -2.62 8.70
CA ILE A 209 4.70 -1.70 7.63
C ILE A 209 5.69 -0.67 8.17
N ALA A 210 6.79 -0.44 7.46
CA ALA A 210 7.64 0.73 7.61
C ALA A 210 7.52 1.64 6.37
N ALA A 211 6.98 2.85 6.57
CA ALA A 211 6.83 3.86 5.52
C ALA A 211 6.63 5.25 6.14
N ASN A 212 7.01 6.30 5.42
CA ASN A 212 6.81 7.69 5.87
C ASN A 212 5.34 8.12 5.93
N PHE A 213 4.46 7.43 5.18
CA PHE A 213 3.04 7.71 5.18
C PHE A 213 2.24 6.44 4.93
N VAL A 214 1.29 6.16 5.84
CA VAL A 214 0.37 5.02 5.71
C VAL A 214 -1.08 5.50 5.82
N TRP A 215 -1.87 5.23 4.78
CA TRP A 215 -3.32 5.41 4.80
C TRP A 215 -4.01 4.05 4.98
N ALA A 216 -4.61 3.81 6.13
CA ALA A 216 -5.30 2.55 6.44
C ALA A 216 -6.82 2.72 6.52
N VAL A 217 -7.56 1.90 5.77
CA VAL A 217 -9.04 1.86 5.80
C VAL A 217 -9.50 0.44 6.03
N ALA A 218 -10.27 0.20 7.10
CA ALA A 218 -10.81 -1.12 7.43
C ALA A 218 -9.74 -2.23 7.48
N SER A 219 -8.50 -1.88 7.84
CA SER A 219 -7.35 -2.77 7.87
C SER A 219 -6.97 -3.13 9.32
N SER A 220 -6.33 -4.27 9.50
CA SER A 220 -5.96 -4.82 10.81
C SER A 220 -4.46 -5.12 10.88
N PHE A 221 -3.86 -4.82 12.04
CA PHE A 221 -2.46 -5.10 12.34
C PHE A 221 -2.41 -5.87 13.66
N THR A 222 -2.16 -7.18 13.60
CA THR A 222 -2.26 -8.08 14.77
C THR A 222 -1.02 -8.93 14.93
N ASN A 223 -0.57 -9.17 16.15
CA ASN A 223 0.56 -10.05 16.45
C ASN A 223 1.86 -9.72 15.69
N ASN A 224 1.98 -8.50 15.18
CA ASN A 224 3.19 -8.03 14.53
C ASN A 224 4.17 -7.51 15.60
N ALA A 225 5.47 -7.63 15.35
CA ALA A 225 6.50 -7.28 16.31
C ALA A 225 7.66 -6.53 15.66
N SER A 226 8.14 -5.50 16.33
CA SER A 226 9.41 -4.83 16.03
C SER A 226 9.95 -4.18 17.30
N ASP A 227 11.21 -3.77 17.26
CA ASP A 227 11.81 -3.03 18.37
C ASP A 227 11.06 -1.70 18.59
N ASP A 228 10.73 -1.01 17.48
CA ASP A 228 9.96 0.22 17.48
C ASP A 228 8.70 0.10 16.59
N GLY A 229 7.50 0.15 17.18
CA GLY A 229 6.24 0.19 16.44
C GLY A 229 5.83 -1.13 15.74
N GLY A 230 5.35 -2.11 16.51
CA GLY A 230 5.02 -3.45 15.99
C GLY A 230 4.00 -3.49 14.83
N GLY A 231 3.12 -2.49 14.70
CA GLY A 231 2.15 -2.42 13.59
C GLY A 231 2.65 -1.62 12.39
N ILE A 232 2.75 -0.31 12.57
CA ILE A 232 3.24 0.66 11.58
C ILE A 232 4.36 1.45 12.26
N GLY A 233 5.46 1.69 11.54
CA GLY A 233 6.55 2.55 11.98
C GLY A 233 7.01 3.49 10.86
N ASP A 234 7.70 4.55 11.23
CA ASP A 234 8.33 5.46 10.27
C ASP A 234 9.52 4.76 9.61
N ARG A 235 9.74 5.09 8.32
CA ARG A 235 10.95 4.70 7.60
C ARG A 235 12.03 5.74 7.87
N PHE A 236 13.27 5.30 8.09
CA PHE A 236 14.41 6.14 8.43
C PHE A 236 14.93 6.94 7.23
#